data_AF-F8QAJ6-F1
#
_entry.id   AF-F8QAJ6-F1
#
_cell.length_a   1.000
_cell.length_b   1.000
_cell.length_c   1.000
_cell.angle_alpha   90.00
_cell.angle_beta   90.00
_cell.angle_gamma   90.00
#
_symmetry.space_group_name_H-M   'P 1'
#
loop_
_entity.id
_entity.type
_entity.pdbx_description
1 polymer ?
#
loop_
_entity_poly.entity_id
_entity_poly.type
_entity_poly.pdbx_seq_one_letter_code
_entity_poly.pdbx_strand_id
1 'polypeptide(L)'
;EHNYIPSNICDIFGIFECSLCCWEANQEAFGSVAPPMYPIQGHPYILGANQAKRIYLLLEDTPEMYLAKIQDWLALAHDVHILKTAFFKHIRDAGLTYKVLQKSAAERDNNWMEEWLKDINTHFTASQFIMIDETSKDDRTIYRHYGRVPKG
;
A
#
# COMPACT_ATOMS: atom_id res chain seq x y z
N GLU A 1 44.13 6.01 30.79
CA GLU A 1 44.17 6.66 29.47
C GLU A 1 45.40 6.15 28.75
N HIS A 2 45.22 5.47 27.62
CA HIS A 2 46.34 5.04 26.79
C HIS A 2 46.64 6.16 25.80
N ASN A 3 47.77 6.84 25.97
CA ASN A 3 48.25 7.90 25.08
C ASN A 3 48.72 7.31 23.76
N TYR A 4 47.77 6.86 22.93
CA TYR A 4 48.05 6.47 21.56
C TYR A 4 48.23 7.72 20.71
N ILE A 5 49.31 7.74 19.93
CA ILE A 5 49.54 8.79 18.93
C ILE A 5 48.57 8.51 17.76
N PRO A 6 47.72 9.47 17.35
CA PRO A 6 46.73 9.28 16.28
C PRO A 6 47.32 8.72 14.98
N SER A 7 48.55 9.12 14.62
CA SER A 7 49.27 8.60 13.45
C SER A 7 49.49 7.09 13.51
N ASN A 8 49.83 6.54 14.68
CA ASN A 8 50.05 5.10 14.84
C ASN A 8 48.74 4.31 14.67
N ILE A 9 47.62 4.90 15.09
CA ILE A 9 46.29 4.31 14.90
C ILE A 9 45.96 4.31 13.40
N CYS A 10 46.17 5.44 12.70
CA CYS A 10 46.00 5.53 11.25
C CYS A 10 46.80 4.48 10.49
N ASP A 11 48.08 4.30 10.86
CA ASP A 11 48.97 3.33 10.21
C ASP A 11 48.54 1.88 10.45
N ILE A 12 48.09 1.55 11.66
CA ILE A 12 47.63 0.20 12.02
C ILE A 12 46.33 -0.16 11.27
N PHE A 13 45.40 0.79 11.17
CA PHE A 13 44.08 0.55 10.58
C PHE A 13 44.00 0.89 9.08
N GLY A 14 45.05 1.49 8.50
CA GLY A 14 45.09 1.90 7.11
C GLY A 14 44.08 2.99 6.76
N ILE A 15 43.83 3.91 7.70
CA ILE A 15 42.85 5.00 7.56
C ILE A 15 43.55 6.36 7.63
N PHE A 16 42.89 7.40 7.09
CA PHE A 16 43.41 8.76 7.17
C PHE A 16 43.07 9.41 8.53
N GLU A 17 43.91 10.34 8.99
CA GLU A 17 43.67 11.11 10.22
C GLU A 17 42.31 11.83 10.19
N CYS A 18 41.89 12.33 9.02
CA CYS A 18 40.57 12.93 8.86
C CYS A 18 39.42 11.95 9.19
N SER A 19 39.58 10.66 8.90
CA SER A 19 38.58 9.64 9.27
C SER A 19 38.51 9.47 10.78
N LEU A 20 39.64 9.47 11.49
CA LEU A 20 39.67 9.45 12.95
C LEU A 20 38.99 10.70 13.54
N CYS A 21 39.29 11.89 13.02
CA CYS A 21 38.63 13.12 13.47
C CYS A 21 37.10 13.07 13.25
N CYS A 22 36.64 12.56 12.11
CA CYS A 22 35.20 12.37 11.84
C CYS A 22 34.57 11.36 12.80
N TRP A 23 35.28 10.28 13.14
CA TRP A 23 34.80 9.25 14.05
C TRP A 23 34.72 9.73 15.49
N GLU A 24 35.71 10.50 15.94
CA GLU A 24 35.72 11.15 17.26
C GLU A 24 34.59 12.16 17.37
N ALA A 25 34.40 13.01 16.35
CA ALA A 25 33.28 13.94 16.28
C ALA A 25 31.92 13.23 16.30
N ASN A 26 31.78 12.11 15.58
CA ASN A 26 30.56 11.30 15.62
C ASN A 26 30.34 10.65 16.99
N GLN A 27 31.40 10.15 17.61
CA GLN A 27 31.33 9.54 18.94
C GLN A 27 30.92 10.56 20.00
N GLU A 28 31.43 11.80 19.93
CA GLU A 28 31.05 12.89 20.82
C GLU A 28 29.60 13.35 20.57
N ALA A 29 29.20 13.50 19.31
CA ALA A 29 27.87 14.02 18.96
C ALA A 29 26.74 12.98 19.10
N PHE A 30 27.01 11.70 18.81
CA PHE A 30 25.98 10.66 18.66
C PHE A 30 26.23 9.43 19.54
N GLY A 31 27.32 9.38 20.30
CA GLY A 31 27.69 8.22 21.12
C GLY A 31 28.12 7.00 20.30
N SER A 32 28.30 7.15 18.99
CA SER A 32 28.66 6.11 18.05
C SER A 32 29.57 6.67 16.96
N VAL A 33 30.63 5.93 16.61
CA VAL A 33 31.52 6.22 15.48
C VAL A 33 30.76 6.28 14.15
N ALA A 34 29.72 5.46 14.01
CA ALA A 34 28.81 5.51 12.87
C ALA A 34 27.75 6.61 13.11
N PRO A 35 27.60 7.57 12.18
CA PRO A 35 26.57 8.60 12.31
C PRO A 35 25.17 7.96 12.17
N PRO A 36 24.14 8.52 12.82
CA PRO A 36 22.77 8.06 12.65
C PRO A 36 22.35 8.23 11.18
N MET A 37 21.53 7.30 10.69
CA MET A 37 20.88 7.48 9.38
C MET A 37 20.05 8.76 9.42
N TYR A 38 20.39 9.72 8.56
CA TYR A 38 19.58 10.93 8.44
C TYR A 38 18.23 10.54 7.81
N PRO A 39 17.09 10.94 8.40
CA PRO A 39 15.78 10.53 7.91
C PRO A 39 15.44 11.06 6.50
N ILE A 40 16.25 11.97 5.96
CA ILE A 40 16.06 12.62 4.64
C ILE A 40 17.04 12.05 3.60
N GLN A 41 17.79 10.98 3.91
CA GLN A 41 18.65 10.34 2.91
C GLN A 41 17.81 9.58 1.88
N GLY A 42 17.71 10.15 0.67
CA GLY A 42 17.06 9.49 -0.46
C GLY A 42 16.55 10.47 -1.52
N HIS A 43 16.04 9.90 -2.62
CA HIS A 43 15.30 10.69 -3.60
C HIS A 43 13.97 11.15 -3.00
N PRO A 44 13.61 12.44 -3.08
CA PRO A 44 12.33 12.93 -2.60
C PRO A 44 11.17 12.12 -3.19
N TYR A 45 10.20 11.77 -2.34
CA TYR A 45 9.03 11.04 -2.80
C TYR A 45 8.19 11.94 -3.72
N ILE A 46 7.90 11.49 -4.94
CA ILE A 46 7.20 12.32 -5.95
C ILE A 46 5.77 12.67 -5.48
N LEU A 47 5.16 11.81 -4.65
CA LEU A 47 3.88 12.07 -3.99
C LEU A 47 4.10 12.60 -2.56
N GLY A 48 3.71 13.83 -2.30
CA GLY A 48 3.58 14.29 -0.92
C GLY A 48 2.53 13.49 -0.13
N ALA A 49 2.58 13.59 1.20
CA ALA A 49 1.66 12.90 2.10
C ALA A 49 0.18 13.19 1.79
N ASN A 50 -0.13 14.41 1.36
CA ASN A 50 -1.49 14.81 0.97
C ASN A 50 -1.98 14.08 -0.29
N GLN A 51 -1.13 13.94 -1.32
CA GLN A 51 -1.52 13.18 -2.51
C GLN A 51 -1.69 11.69 -2.17
N ALA A 52 -0.79 11.12 -1.37
CA ALA A 52 -0.88 9.73 -0.92
C ALA A 52 -2.21 9.45 -0.19
N LYS A 53 -2.62 10.33 0.73
CA LYS A 53 -3.90 10.22 1.44
C LYS A 53 -5.09 10.27 0.48
N ARG A 54 -5.07 11.13 -0.53
CA ARG A 54 -6.18 11.22 -1.51
C ARG A 54 -6.26 10.00 -2.41
N ILE A 55 -5.12 9.46 -2.85
CA ILE A 55 -5.08 8.20 -3.61
C ILE A 55 -5.69 7.07 -2.79
N TYR A 56 -5.41 7.03 -1.49
CA TYR A 56 -5.98 6.04 -0.59
C TYR A 56 -7.51 6.15 -0.55
N LEU A 57 -8.07 7.34 -0.31
CA LEU A 57 -9.52 7.56 -0.29
C LEU A 57 -10.17 7.19 -1.63
N LEU A 58 -9.55 7.57 -2.76
CA LEU A 58 -10.06 7.22 -4.08
C LEU A 58 -10.13 5.69 -4.30
N LEU A 59 -9.13 4.95 -3.81
CA LEU A 59 -9.06 3.50 -3.90
C LEU A 59 -9.98 2.79 -2.89
N GLU A 60 -10.30 3.44 -1.78
CA GLU A 60 -11.33 2.97 -0.85
C GLU A 60 -12.72 3.06 -1.48
N ASP A 61 -13.03 4.17 -2.15
CA ASP A 61 -14.30 4.38 -2.84
C ASP A 61 -14.42 3.54 -4.13
N THR A 62 -13.33 3.40 -4.89
CA THR A 62 -13.31 2.75 -6.22
C THR A 62 -12.10 1.82 -6.40
N PRO A 63 -12.04 0.68 -5.68
CA PRO A 63 -10.89 -0.21 -5.69
C PRO A 63 -10.60 -0.83 -7.06
N GLU A 64 -11.60 -0.92 -7.93
CA GLU A 64 -11.49 -1.44 -9.31
C GLU A 64 -10.80 -0.48 -10.28
N MET A 65 -10.51 0.76 -9.88
CA MET A 65 -9.96 1.76 -10.79
C MET A 65 -8.60 1.32 -11.39
N TYR A 66 -8.44 1.52 -12.70
CA TYR A 66 -7.20 1.22 -13.39
C TYR A 66 -6.07 2.14 -12.92
N LEU A 67 -4.85 1.60 -12.86
CA LEU A 67 -3.66 2.36 -12.51
C LEU A 67 -3.45 3.57 -13.43
N ALA A 68 -3.73 3.40 -14.73
CA ALA A 68 -3.66 4.48 -15.71
C ALA A 68 -4.71 5.57 -15.45
N LYS A 69 -5.95 5.19 -15.10
CA LYS A 69 -7.00 6.17 -14.74
C LYS A 69 -6.62 6.98 -13.50
N ILE A 70 -6.00 6.35 -12.51
CA ILE A 70 -5.53 7.06 -11.31
C ILE A 70 -4.36 7.98 -11.66
N GLN A 71 -3.48 7.58 -12.58
CA GLN A 71 -2.41 8.43 -13.10
C GLN A 71 -2.97 9.65 -13.83
N ASP A 72 -3.98 9.47 -14.68
CA ASP A 72 -4.67 10.57 -15.38
C ASP A 72 -5.37 11.50 -14.37
N TRP A 73 -6.04 10.93 -13.36
CA TRP A 73 -6.65 11.69 -12.28
C TRP A 73 -5.62 12.50 -11.47
N LEU A 74 -4.45 11.93 -11.17
CA LEU A 74 -3.36 12.64 -10.49
C LEU A 74 -2.81 13.78 -11.35
N ALA A 75 -2.64 13.57 -12.65
CA ALA A 75 -2.19 14.61 -13.56
C ALA A 75 -3.22 15.77 -13.62
N LEU A 76 -4.51 15.45 -13.71
CA LEU A 76 -5.57 16.46 -13.84
C LEU A 76 -5.89 17.19 -12.53
N ALA A 77 -5.95 16.48 -11.40
CA ALA A 77 -6.38 17.06 -10.12
C ALA A 77 -5.23 17.65 -9.29
N HIS A 78 -3.99 17.20 -9.54
CA HIS A 78 -2.84 17.53 -8.71
C HIS A 78 -1.62 18.03 -9.48
N ASP A 79 -1.67 18.09 -10.81
CA ASP A 79 -0.54 18.47 -11.67
C ASP A 79 0.73 17.62 -11.42
N VAL A 80 0.50 16.36 -11.07
CA VAL A 80 1.58 15.41 -10.75
C VAL A 80 1.68 14.37 -11.85
N HIS A 81 2.77 14.46 -12.62
CA HIS A 81 3.11 13.46 -13.62
C HIS A 81 4.04 12.40 -13.03
N ILE A 82 3.53 11.18 -12.90
CA ILE A 82 4.30 10.02 -12.40
C ILE A 82 4.27 8.91 -13.43
N LEU A 83 5.44 8.30 -13.67
CA LEU A 83 5.52 7.10 -14.48
C LEU A 83 4.73 5.96 -13.84
N LYS A 84 3.96 5.23 -14.65
CA LYS A 84 3.15 4.08 -14.20
C LYS A 84 3.94 3.07 -13.34
N THR A 85 5.20 2.82 -13.66
CA THR A 85 6.09 1.92 -12.91
C THR A 85 6.49 2.48 -11.54
N ALA A 86 6.78 3.78 -11.46
CA ALA A 86 7.03 4.47 -10.19
C ALA A 86 5.76 4.47 -9.33
N PHE A 87 4.61 4.77 -9.93
CA PHE A 87 3.34 4.75 -9.24
C PHE A 87 2.97 3.37 -8.68
N PHE A 88 3.23 2.31 -9.45
CA PHE A 88 3.05 0.94 -8.97
C PHE A 88 3.90 0.63 -7.74
N LYS A 89 5.18 1.03 -7.73
CA LYS A 89 6.05 0.87 -6.55
C LYS A 89 5.48 1.65 -5.36
N HIS A 90 5.09 2.90 -5.57
CA HIS A 90 4.51 3.74 -4.52
C HIS A 90 3.25 3.15 -3.88
N ILE A 91 2.32 2.62 -4.69
CA ILE A 91 1.13 1.93 -4.19
C ILE A 91 1.50 0.71 -3.33
N ARG A 92 2.44 -0.09 -3.81
CA ARG A 92 2.89 -1.30 -3.09
C ARG A 92 3.57 -0.94 -1.77
N ASP A 93 4.43 0.07 -1.79
CA ASP A 93 5.17 0.53 -0.61
C ASP A 93 4.22 1.20 0.40
N ALA A 94 3.09 1.78 -0.06
CA ALA A 94 1.97 2.21 0.77
C ALA A 94 1.10 1.06 1.32
N GLY A 95 1.46 -0.19 1.06
CA GLY A 95 0.76 -1.37 1.57
C GLY A 95 -0.53 -1.72 0.82
N LEU A 96 -0.78 -1.16 -0.36
CA LEU A 96 -1.94 -1.53 -1.17
C LEU A 96 -1.60 -2.72 -2.07
N THR A 97 -2.46 -3.74 -2.05
CA THR A 97 -2.26 -5.02 -2.76
C THR A 97 -3.36 -5.25 -3.78
N TYR A 98 -3.07 -6.08 -4.79
CA TYR A 98 -4.04 -6.46 -5.81
C TYR A 98 -4.82 -7.69 -5.35
N LYS A 99 -6.13 -7.55 -5.12
CA LYS A 99 -7.01 -8.59 -4.55
C LYS A 99 -8.24 -8.80 -5.42
N VAL A 100 -8.85 -9.99 -5.28
CA VAL A 100 -10.14 -10.31 -5.89
C VAL A 100 -11.22 -9.46 -5.22
N LEU A 101 -12.03 -8.76 -6.01
CA LEU A 101 -13.19 -8.03 -5.54
C LEU A 101 -14.40 -8.95 -5.55
N GLN A 102 -15.11 -8.98 -4.42
CA GLN A 102 -16.42 -9.61 -4.34
C GLN A 102 -17.48 -8.53 -4.56
N LYS A 103 -18.16 -8.60 -5.69
CA LYS A 103 -19.30 -7.73 -5.96
C LYS A 103 -20.50 -8.29 -5.18
N SER A 104 -21.01 -7.53 -4.22
CA SER A 104 -22.30 -7.83 -3.61
C SER A 104 -23.38 -7.78 -4.70
N ALA A 105 -24.27 -8.78 -4.71
CA ALA A 105 -25.45 -8.72 -5.57
C ALA A 105 -26.23 -7.44 -5.25
N ALA A 106 -26.71 -6.73 -6.27
CA ALA A 106 -27.44 -5.48 -6.11
C ALA A 106 -28.69 -5.70 -5.24
N GLU A 107 -28.94 -4.73 -4.34
CA GLU A 107 -30.13 -4.55 -3.48
C GLU A 107 -30.95 -5.81 -3.18
N ARG A 108 -30.56 -6.51 -2.11
CA ARG A 108 -31.52 -7.26 -1.30
C ARG A 108 -31.78 -6.45 -0.03
N ASP A 109 -33.05 -6.16 0.24
CA ASP A 109 -33.43 -5.66 1.56
C ASP A 109 -33.18 -6.78 2.58
N ASN A 110 -32.20 -6.57 3.45
CA ASN A 110 -31.78 -7.56 4.44
C ASN A 110 -32.93 -7.89 5.40
N ASN A 111 -33.79 -6.93 5.72
CA ASN A 111 -34.91 -7.16 6.64
C ASN A 111 -35.93 -8.12 6.00
N TRP A 112 -36.28 -7.88 4.74
CA TRP A 112 -37.20 -8.76 4.01
C TRP A 112 -36.62 -10.15 3.81
N MET A 113 -35.30 -10.24 3.58
CA MET A 113 -34.61 -11.52 3.45
C MET A 113 -34.61 -12.30 4.76
N GLU A 114 -34.39 -11.63 5.90
CA GLU A 114 -34.44 -12.26 7.23
C GLU A 114 -35.84 -12.74 7.59
N GLU A 115 -36.88 -11.94 7.35
CA GLU A 115 -38.28 -12.34 7.57
C GLU A 115 -38.66 -13.53 6.70
N TRP A 116 -38.30 -13.52 5.42
CA TRP A 116 -38.52 -14.63 4.50
C TRP A 116 -37.77 -15.89 4.92
N LEU A 117 -36.50 -15.77 5.32
CA LEU A 117 -35.72 -16.91 5.82
C LEU A 117 -36.35 -17.51 7.08
N LYS A 118 -36.89 -16.68 7.97
CA LYS A 118 -37.58 -17.15 9.18
C LYS A 118 -38.85 -17.91 8.82
N ASP A 119 -39.67 -17.36 7.92
CA ASP A 119 -40.91 -17.99 7.46
C ASP A 119 -40.66 -19.35 6.76
N ILE A 120 -39.68 -19.39 5.87
CA ILE A 120 -39.28 -20.61 5.16
C ILE A 120 -38.82 -21.69 6.13
N ASN A 121 -37.95 -21.33 7.09
CA ASN A 121 -37.42 -22.28 8.07
C ASN A 121 -38.47 -22.79 9.06
N THR A 122 -39.54 -22.02 9.33
CA THR A 122 -40.62 -22.46 10.21
C THR A 122 -41.62 -23.38 9.53
N HIS A 123 -41.91 -23.14 8.25
CA HIS A 123 -43.04 -23.78 7.57
C HIS A 123 -42.64 -24.90 6.60
N PHE A 124 -41.38 -24.95 6.18
CA PHE A 124 -40.92 -25.89 5.16
C PHE A 124 -39.68 -26.65 5.59
N THR A 125 -39.51 -27.83 5.01
CA THR A 125 -38.31 -28.67 5.17
C THR A 125 -37.59 -28.79 3.83
N ALA A 126 -36.27 -28.96 3.87
CA ALA A 126 -35.41 -28.95 2.68
C ALA A 126 -35.87 -29.93 1.57
N SER A 127 -36.45 -31.08 1.94
CA SER A 127 -36.96 -32.08 1.01
C SER A 127 -38.18 -31.64 0.18
N GLN A 128 -38.83 -30.54 0.55
CA GLN A 128 -40.01 -30.00 -0.15
C GLN A 128 -39.62 -29.01 -1.25
N PHE A 129 -38.35 -28.60 -1.32
CA PHE A 129 -37.89 -27.61 -2.30
C PHE A 129 -37.30 -28.27 -3.54
N ILE A 130 -37.73 -27.78 -4.70
CA ILE A 130 -37.08 -28.00 -6.00
C ILE A 130 -36.64 -26.62 -6.49
N MET A 131 -35.33 -26.43 -6.65
CA MET A 131 -34.76 -25.17 -7.11
C MET A 131 -34.44 -25.26 -8.60
N ILE A 132 -34.91 -24.28 -9.37
CA ILE A 132 -34.62 -24.13 -10.79
C ILE A 132 -34.09 -22.70 -10.96
N ASP A 133 -32.90 -22.58 -11.57
CA ASP A 133 -32.29 -21.28 -11.87
C ASP A 133 -31.90 -21.23 -13.34
N GLU A 134 -32.11 -20.08 -13.97
CA GLU A 134 -31.73 -19.83 -15.35
C GLU A 134 -30.46 -18.98 -15.37
N THR A 135 -29.38 -19.54 -15.91
CA THR A 135 -28.12 -18.81 -16.08
C THR A 135 -27.98 -18.32 -17.51
N SER A 136 -27.95 -17.00 -17.69
CA SER A 136 -27.55 -16.41 -18.97
C SER A 136 -26.02 -16.26 -19.00
N LYS A 137 -25.38 -16.78 -20.05
CA LYS A 137 -23.93 -16.64 -20.27
C LYS A 137 -23.70 -15.45 -21.20
N ASP A 138 -23.34 -14.31 -20.62
CA ASP A 138 -22.77 -13.20 -21.37
C ASP A 138 -21.24 -13.24 -21.25
N ASP A 139 -20.55 -13.41 -22.38
CA ASP A 139 -19.08 -13.40 -22.42
C ASP A 139 -18.50 -11.98 -22.30
N ARG A 140 -19.35 -10.93 -22.27
CA ARG A 140 -18.93 -9.54 -22.08
C ARG A 140 -18.95 -9.18 -20.60
N THR A 141 -17.83 -9.40 -19.93
CA THR A 141 -17.68 -9.00 -18.53
C THR A 141 -17.47 -7.48 -18.42
N ILE A 142 -18.53 -6.74 -18.11
CA ILE A 142 -18.45 -5.27 -17.89
C ILE A 142 -17.81 -4.90 -16.55
N TYR A 143 -17.63 -5.86 -15.65
CA TYR A 143 -17.12 -5.67 -14.29
C TYR A 143 -15.72 -6.24 -14.13
N ARG A 144 -14.96 -5.63 -13.20
CA ARG A 144 -13.60 -6.08 -12.87
C ARG A 144 -13.65 -7.02 -11.67
N HIS A 145 -12.97 -8.15 -11.80
CA HIS A 145 -12.82 -9.12 -10.71
C HIS A 145 -11.73 -8.75 -9.70
N TYR A 146 -10.93 -7.74 -9.99
CA TYR A 146 -9.76 -7.42 -9.19
C TYR A 146 -9.60 -5.91 -9.00
N GLY A 147 -9.13 -5.54 -7.82
CA GLY A 147 -8.94 -4.17 -7.40
C GLY A 147 -7.75 -4.03 -6.44
N ARG A 148 -7.48 -2.79 -6.04
CA ARG A 148 -6.41 -2.47 -5.09
C ARG A 148 -7.01 -2.13 -3.75
N VAL A 149 -6.55 -2.84 -2.71
CA VAL A 149 -7.10 -2.75 -1.36
C VAL A 149 -5.93 -2.84 -0.36
N PRO A 150 -6.01 -2.20 0.82
CA PRO A 150 -4.98 -2.32 1.85
C PRO A 150 -4.61 -3.76 2.17
N LYS A 151 -3.33 -3.97 2.46
CA LYS A 151 -2.81 -5.23 2.94
C LYS A 151 -3.42 -5.51 4.31
N GLY A 152 -4.08 -6.65 4.37
CA GLY A 152 -4.75 -7.26 5.51
C GLY A 152 -4.83 -8.75 5.23
#